data_AF-A0A8T7KP84-F1
#
_entry.id   AF-A0A8T7KP84-F1
#
_cell.length_a   1.000
_cell.length_b   1.000
_cell.length_c   1.000
_cell.angle_alpha   90.00
_cell.angle_beta   90.00
_cell.angle_gamma   90.00
#
_symmetry.space_group_name_H-M   'P 1'
#
loop_
_entity.id
_entity.type
_entity.pdbx_description
1 polymer ?
#
loop_
_entity_poly.entity_id
_entity_poly.type
_entity_poly.pdbx_seq_one_letter_code
_entity_poly.pdbx_strand_id
1 'polypeptide(L)'
;MNEVQQNKMAWGPAIALPLIFAILMPILFSTVPQFVPVENVQRELGDIEAMLKNLPPNMQAIFNGLELEQMFVLYMTAFLFAPLFLIMPLMFSSVVGADSFVGERERKTMEALLYSPATDMELFLGKVLAAVIPAIILSWLTYFVYIVVVNIASYGLLQRIWFPLPTWWPLMFWLTPAFAVLGISVTVMISARVKTFMEAYQLTGSLVVIVLGLVLGQISGVLFLGVGTVMLIGTVIWIVNAVLIHLSIRNFKRSSLIAKL
;
A
#
# COMPACT_ATOMS: atom_id res chain seq x y z
N MET A 1 23.00 8.54 -11.17
CA MET A 1 23.08 7.21 -10.50
C MET A 1 23.63 7.26 -9.06
N ASN A 2 24.33 8.32 -8.63
CA ASN A 2 24.81 8.45 -7.23
C ASN A 2 23.84 9.18 -6.26
N GLU A 3 22.70 9.67 -6.73
CA GLU A 3 21.72 10.39 -5.87
C GLU A 3 20.91 9.45 -4.95
N VAL A 4 20.83 8.16 -5.28
CA VAL A 4 20.06 7.16 -4.52
C VAL A 4 20.76 6.76 -3.20
N GLN A 5 22.07 7.05 -3.04
CA GLN A 5 22.87 6.55 -1.93
C GLN A 5 22.89 7.42 -0.66
N GLN A 6 22.37 8.66 -0.70
CA GLN A 6 22.43 9.57 0.46
C GLN A 6 21.24 9.47 1.42
N ASN A 7 20.19 8.72 1.08
CA ASN A 7 18.99 8.60 1.92
C ASN A 7 18.73 7.17 2.41
N LYS A 8 19.77 6.53 2.95
CA LYS A 8 19.73 5.14 3.47
C LYS A 8 18.60 4.92 4.50
N MET A 9 18.18 5.97 5.21
CA MET A 9 17.13 5.91 6.24
C MET A 9 15.72 5.70 5.67
N ALA A 10 15.43 6.21 4.46
CA ALA A 10 14.11 6.03 3.83
C ALA A 10 14.03 4.74 2.99
N TRP A 11 15.13 4.35 2.35
CA TRP A 11 15.18 3.15 1.51
C TRP A 11 15.23 1.85 2.33
N GLY A 12 15.77 1.87 3.55
CA GLY A 12 15.81 0.71 4.44
C GLY A 12 14.42 0.12 4.67
N PRO A 13 13.45 0.89 5.24
CA PRO A 13 12.07 0.47 5.36
C PRO A 13 11.43 0.13 4.01
N ALA A 14 11.73 0.90 2.96
CA ALA A 14 11.16 0.69 1.63
C ALA A 14 11.50 -0.67 1.00
N ILE A 15 12.64 -1.26 1.37
CA ILE A 15 13.05 -2.60 0.91
C ILE A 15 12.65 -3.67 1.94
N ALA A 16 12.81 -3.39 3.23
CA ALA A 16 12.52 -4.35 4.29
C ALA A 16 11.03 -4.72 4.34
N LEU A 17 10.13 -3.73 4.22
CA LEU A 17 8.69 -3.97 4.30
C LEU A 17 8.19 -4.94 3.21
N PRO A 18 8.50 -4.72 1.91
CA PRO A 18 8.16 -5.67 0.85
C PRO A 18 8.66 -7.08 1.12
N LEU A 19 9.89 -7.24 1.59
CA LEU A 19 10.44 -8.57 1.87
C LEU A 19 9.71 -9.24 3.04
N ILE A 20 9.38 -8.48 4.09
CA ILE A 20 8.61 -9.00 5.23
C ILE A 20 7.22 -9.45 4.76
N PHE A 21 6.48 -8.58 4.08
CA PHE A 21 5.10 -8.87 3.69
C PHE A 21 4.98 -9.87 2.54
N ALA A 22 5.88 -9.82 1.56
CA ALA A 22 5.82 -10.69 0.39
C ALA A 22 6.46 -12.07 0.61
N ILE A 23 7.40 -12.18 1.56
CA ILE A 23 8.17 -13.43 1.77
C ILE A 23 8.01 -13.96 3.19
N LEU A 24 8.44 -13.19 4.19
CA LEU A 24 8.50 -13.69 5.58
C LEU A 24 7.12 -14.06 6.12
N MET A 25 6.15 -13.16 5.97
CA MET A 25 4.79 -13.34 6.48
C MET A 25 4.06 -14.54 5.86
N PRO A 26 3.96 -14.70 4.52
CA PRO A 26 3.28 -15.87 3.94
C PRO A 26 3.97 -17.18 4.32
N ILE A 27 5.29 -17.22 4.40
CA ILE A 27 6.02 -18.43 4.84
C ILE A 27 5.70 -18.74 6.30
N LEU A 28 5.77 -17.74 7.18
CA LEU A 28 5.49 -17.90 8.59
C LEU A 28 4.06 -18.43 8.80
N PHE A 29 3.05 -17.74 8.27
CA PHE A 29 1.66 -18.10 8.51
C PHE A 29 1.20 -19.37 7.79
N SER A 30 1.87 -19.77 6.70
CA SER A 30 1.58 -21.05 6.03
C SER A 30 2.20 -22.25 6.76
N THR A 31 3.30 -22.05 7.48
CA THR A 31 4.01 -23.14 8.18
C THR A 31 3.66 -23.24 9.65
N VAL A 32 3.24 -22.15 10.31
CA VAL A 32 2.83 -22.13 11.73
C VAL A 32 1.87 -23.26 12.12
N PRO A 33 0.80 -23.58 11.36
CA PRO A 33 -0.11 -24.67 11.72
C PRO A 33 0.58 -26.04 11.88
N GLN A 34 1.70 -26.27 11.18
CA GLN A 34 2.45 -27.53 11.25
C GLN A 34 3.22 -27.70 12.57
N PHE A 35 3.48 -26.61 13.29
CA PHE A 35 4.30 -26.60 14.50
C PHE A 35 3.49 -26.31 15.77
N VAL A 36 2.22 -25.93 15.65
CA VAL A 36 1.35 -25.60 16.78
C VAL A 36 0.37 -26.75 17.04
N PRO A 37 0.28 -27.28 18.27
CA PRO A 37 -0.68 -28.34 18.60
C PRO A 37 -2.11 -27.94 18.26
N VAL A 38 -2.87 -28.88 17.71
CA VAL A 38 -4.26 -28.68 17.22
C VAL A 38 -5.16 -28.01 18.28
N GLU A 39 -4.95 -28.27 19.56
CA GLU A 39 -5.71 -27.66 20.67
C GLU A 39 -5.54 -26.13 20.77
N ASN A 40 -4.33 -25.61 20.51
CA ASN A 40 -4.07 -24.17 20.50
C ASN A 40 -4.62 -23.51 19.23
N VAL A 41 -4.51 -24.22 18.10
CA VAL A 41 -5.11 -23.84 16.82
C VAL A 41 -6.64 -23.75 16.97
N GLN A 42 -7.25 -24.72 17.66
CA GLN A 42 -8.69 -24.80 17.90
C GLN A 42 -9.22 -23.72 18.86
N ARG A 43 -8.42 -23.27 19.84
CA ARG A 43 -8.78 -22.14 20.72
C ARG A 43 -8.86 -20.82 19.94
N GLU A 44 -7.86 -20.51 19.11
CA GLU A 44 -7.92 -19.31 18.24
C GLU A 44 -9.01 -19.44 17.16
N LEU A 45 -9.35 -20.66 16.76
CA LEU A 45 -10.37 -20.90 15.76
C LEU A 45 -11.80 -20.87 16.29
N GLY A 46 -12.03 -20.97 17.60
CA GLY A 46 -13.34 -20.65 18.19
C GLY A 46 -13.78 -19.22 17.87
N ASP A 47 -12.81 -18.30 17.86
CA ASP A 47 -13.04 -16.89 17.47
C ASP A 47 -13.19 -16.76 15.94
N ILE A 48 -12.48 -17.57 15.15
CA ILE A 48 -12.62 -17.59 13.68
C ILE A 48 -13.96 -18.19 13.26
N GLU A 49 -14.49 -19.23 13.90
CA GLU A 49 -15.82 -19.78 13.57
C GLU A 49 -16.93 -18.75 13.83
N ALA A 50 -16.83 -18.01 14.94
CA ALA A 50 -17.72 -16.88 15.23
C ALA A 50 -17.61 -15.78 14.16
N MET A 51 -16.39 -15.47 13.71
CA MET A 51 -16.15 -14.51 12.63
C MET A 51 -16.62 -15.01 11.25
N LEU A 52 -16.45 -16.29 10.93
CA LEU A 52 -16.92 -16.93 9.70
C LEU A 52 -18.44 -16.84 9.59
N LYS A 53 -19.18 -16.99 10.69
CA LYS A 53 -20.63 -16.79 10.73
C LYS A 53 -21.05 -15.36 10.39
N ASN A 54 -20.18 -14.38 10.68
CA ASN A 54 -20.42 -12.97 10.36
C ASN A 54 -19.96 -12.58 8.95
N LEU A 55 -19.25 -13.46 8.22
CA LEU A 55 -18.86 -13.18 6.85
C LEU A 55 -20.07 -13.15 5.92
N PRO A 56 -20.07 -12.31 4.88
CA PRO A 56 -21.04 -12.39 3.81
C PRO A 56 -21.09 -13.79 3.15
N PRO A 57 -22.26 -14.28 2.71
CA PRO A 57 -22.41 -15.66 2.19
C PRO A 57 -21.45 -16.01 1.05
N ASN A 58 -21.12 -15.04 0.19
CA ASN A 58 -20.17 -15.19 -0.91
C ASN A 58 -18.72 -15.42 -0.45
N MET A 59 -18.35 -14.97 0.74
CA MET A 59 -17.02 -15.23 1.34
C MET A 59 -17.00 -16.54 2.13
N GLN A 60 -18.11 -16.89 2.80
CA GLN A 60 -18.22 -18.17 3.50
C GLN A 60 -17.99 -19.36 2.55
N ALA A 61 -18.49 -19.25 1.31
CA ALA A 61 -18.31 -20.28 0.29
C ALA A 61 -16.84 -20.63 -0.02
N ILE A 62 -15.90 -19.70 0.21
CA ILE A 62 -14.46 -19.91 -0.01
C ILE A 62 -13.89 -20.90 1.02
N PHE A 63 -14.49 -20.97 2.21
CA PHE A 63 -14.07 -21.82 3.31
C PHE A 63 -14.75 -23.20 3.32
N ASN A 64 -15.75 -23.42 2.47
CA ASN A 64 -16.51 -24.68 2.46
C ASN A 64 -15.60 -25.87 2.09
N GLY A 65 -15.60 -26.89 2.95
CA GLY A 65 -14.82 -28.12 2.75
C GLY A 65 -13.33 -27.98 3.01
N LEU A 66 -12.87 -26.85 3.58
CA LEU A 66 -11.49 -26.70 4.04
C LEU A 66 -11.33 -27.25 5.45
N GLU A 67 -10.17 -27.84 5.71
CA GLU A 67 -9.77 -28.20 7.05
C GLU A 67 -9.42 -26.96 7.87
N LEU A 68 -9.38 -27.13 9.19
CA LEU A 68 -9.20 -26.07 10.16
C LEU A 68 -7.90 -25.27 9.94
N GLU A 69 -6.80 -25.97 9.65
CA GLU A 69 -5.51 -25.38 9.34
C GLU A 69 -5.54 -24.62 8.00
N GLN A 70 -6.26 -25.13 7.01
CA GLN A 70 -6.42 -24.49 5.70
C GLN A 70 -7.20 -23.19 5.80
N MET A 71 -8.26 -23.17 6.62
CA MET A 71 -9.02 -21.95 6.89
C MET A 71 -8.16 -20.86 7.54
N PHE A 72 -7.32 -21.24 8.52
CA PHE A 72 -6.39 -20.32 9.16
C PHE A 72 -5.42 -19.70 8.15
N VAL A 73 -4.73 -20.53 7.36
CA VAL A 73 -3.78 -20.04 6.34
C VAL A 73 -4.48 -19.11 5.37
N LEU A 74 -5.64 -19.50 4.85
CA LEU A 74 -6.40 -18.71 3.88
C LEU A 74 -6.87 -17.38 4.47
N TYR A 75 -7.39 -17.37 5.70
CA TYR A 75 -7.83 -16.14 6.35
C TYR A 75 -6.67 -15.17 6.61
N MET A 76 -5.60 -15.65 7.24
CA MET A 76 -4.45 -14.82 7.61
C MET A 76 -3.76 -14.24 6.38
N THR A 77 -3.50 -15.08 5.38
CA THR A 77 -2.75 -14.66 4.19
C THR A 77 -3.63 -13.88 3.21
N ALA A 78 -4.84 -14.35 2.91
CA ALA A 78 -5.63 -13.78 1.82
C ALA A 78 -6.52 -12.60 2.24
N PHE A 79 -6.94 -12.52 3.50
CA PHE A 79 -7.88 -11.50 3.98
C PHE A 79 -7.22 -10.51 4.93
N LEU A 80 -6.63 -11.01 6.02
CA LEU A 80 -6.09 -10.15 7.08
C LEU A 80 -4.93 -9.28 6.57
N PHE A 81 -4.02 -9.83 5.77
CA PHE A 81 -2.86 -9.09 5.26
C PHE A 81 -3.16 -8.24 4.02
N ALA A 82 -4.30 -8.45 3.35
CA ALA A 82 -4.62 -7.74 2.11
C ALA A 82 -4.50 -6.20 2.20
N PRO A 83 -5.02 -5.50 3.25
CA PRO A 83 -4.86 -4.06 3.36
C PRO A 83 -3.41 -3.63 3.54
N LEU A 84 -2.58 -4.44 4.22
CA LEU A 84 -1.19 -4.07 4.55
C LEU A 84 -0.34 -3.86 3.28
N PHE A 85 -0.71 -4.51 2.17
CA PHE A 85 -0.07 -4.27 0.88
C PHE A 85 -0.29 -2.84 0.34
N LEU A 86 -1.34 -2.14 0.79
CA LEU A 86 -1.61 -0.74 0.42
C LEU A 86 -0.61 0.24 1.05
N ILE A 87 0.19 -0.21 2.03
CA ILE A 87 1.33 0.55 2.55
C ILE A 87 2.39 0.74 1.46
N MET A 88 2.61 -0.26 0.58
CA MET A 88 3.64 -0.22 -0.46
C MET A 88 3.47 0.94 -1.45
N PRO A 89 2.32 1.10 -2.14
CA PRO A 89 2.15 2.20 -3.08
C PRO A 89 2.21 3.57 -2.39
N LEU A 90 1.68 3.68 -1.16
CA LEU A 90 1.80 4.90 -0.35
C LEU A 90 3.26 5.24 -0.06
N MET A 91 4.01 4.28 0.48
CA MET A 91 5.40 4.47 0.89
C MET A 91 6.28 4.78 -0.32
N PHE A 92 6.21 3.98 -1.39
CA PHE A 92 7.02 4.20 -2.59
C PHE A 92 6.73 5.55 -3.25
N SER A 93 5.46 5.92 -3.40
CA SER A 93 5.09 7.23 -3.96
C SER A 93 5.55 8.39 -3.07
N SER A 94 5.52 8.21 -1.74
CA SER A 94 5.98 9.21 -0.77
C SER A 94 7.49 9.42 -0.83
N VAL A 95 8.29 8.35 -0.93
CA VAL A 95 9.75 8.43 -1.05
C VAL A 95 10.13 9.18 -2.32
N VAL A 96 9.60 8.74 -3.46
CA VAL A 96 9.93 9.34 -4.76
C VAL A 96 9.41 10.78 -4.85
N GLY A 97 8.20 11.03 -4.34
CA GLY A 97 7.61 12.36 -4.28
C GLY A 97 8.37 13.33 -3.39
N ALA A 98 8.77 12.90 -2.19
CA ALA A 98 9.50 13.76 -1.26
C ALA A 98 10.87 14.15 -1.83
N ASP A 99 11.53 13.24 -2.55
CA ASP A 99 12.81 13.55 -3.18
C ASP A 99 12.65 14.55 -4.34
N SER A 100 11.64 14.38 -5.20
CA SER A 100 11.44 15.26 -6.36
C SER A 100 10.84 16.64 -6.02
N PHE A 101 10.02 16.77 -4.97
CA PHE A 101 9.42 18.06 -4.59
C PHE A 101 10.18 18.78 -3.48
N VAL A 102 10.62 18.06 -2.45
CA VAL A 102 11.29 18.66 -1.29
C VAL A 102 12.81 18.55 -1.42
N GLY A 103 13.32 17.39 -1.83
CA GLY A 103 14.75 17.15 -2.00
C GLY A 103 15.39 18.09 -3.03
N GLU A 104 14.76 18.32 -4.18
CA GLU A 104 15.23 19.31 -5.17
C GLU A 104 15.27 20.74 -4.62
N ARG A 105 14.31 21.12 -3.77
CA ARG A 105 14.29 22.45 -3.13
C ARG A 105 15.34 22.56 -2.02
N GLU A 106 15.50 21.51 -1.21
CA GLU A 106 16.54 21.41 -0.18
C GLU A 106 17.94 21.54 -0.80
N ARG A 107 18.15 20.93 -1.99
CA ARG A 107 19.39 21.00 -2.76
C ARG A 107 19.54 22.26 -3.62
N LYS A 108 18.57 23.19 -3.58
CA LYS A 108 18.52 24.42 -4.41
C LYS A 108 18.61 24.18 -5.93
N THR A 109 18.22 23.01 -6.41
CA THR A 109 18.26 22.68 -7.85
C THR A 109 16.98 23.08 -8.60
N MET A 110 15.99 23.63 -7.88
CA MET A 110 14.73 24.15 -8.43
C MET A 110 14.91 25.28 -9.45
N GLU A 111 16.04 25.99 -9.42
CA GLU A 111 16.33 27.10 -10.34
C GLU A 111 16.43 26.63 -11.79
N ALA A 112 16.96 25.42 -12.04
CA ALA A 112 17.06 24.85 -13.39
C ALA A 112 15.68 24.57 -14.02
N LEU A 113 14.67 24.26 -13.21
CA LEU A 113 13.31 23.99 -13.67
C LEU A 113 12.54 25.25 -14.06
N LEU A 114 12.90 26.42 -13.52
CA LEU A 114 12.27 27.70 -13.87
C LEU A 114 12.58 28.16 -15.29
N TYR A 115 13.68 27.68 -15.87
CA TYR A 115 14.09 27.97 -17.25
C TYR A 115 13.55 26.96 -18.28
N SER A 116 12.75 25.98 -17.84
CA SER A 116 12.12 25.02 -18.75
C SER A 116 10.98 25.67 -19.55
N PRO A 117 10.85 25.41 -20.86
CA PRO A 117 9.74 25.90 -21.68
C PRO A 117 8.39 25.24 -21.38
N ALA A 118 8.35 24.26 -20.48
CA ALA A 118 7.13 23.55 -20.10
C ALA A 118 6.19 24.39 -19.21
N THR A 119 4.89 24.19 -19.36
CA THR A 119 3.89 24.83 -18.50
C THR A 119 3.94 24.25 -17.07
N ASP A 120 3.47 25.02 -16.08
CA ASP A 120 3.41 24.56 -14.68
C ASP A 120 2.60 23.29 -14.50
N MET A 121 1.53 23.14 -15.27
CA MET A 121 0.68 21.96 -15.25
C MET A 121 1.40 20.73 -15.81
N GLU A 122 2.07 20.87 -16.96
CA GLU A 122 2.81 19.76 -17.58
C GLU A 122 3.98 19.31 -16.70
N LEU A 123 4.71 20.26 -16.10
CA LEU A 123 5.80 19.94 -15.18
C LEU A 123 5.29 19.25 -13.91
N PHE A 124 4.19 19.76 -13.33
CA PHE A 124 3.57 19.17 -12.15
C PHE A 124 3.10 17.73 -12.43
N LEU A 125 2.31 17.53 -13.49
CA LEU A 125 1.80 16.21 -13.87
C LEU A 125 2.94 15.26 -14.23
N GLY A 126 3.97 15.73 -14.93
CA GLY A 126 5.16 14.95 -15.25
C GLY A 126 5.85 14.43 -13.99
N LYS A 127 6.05 15.28 -12.97
CA LYS A 127 6.62 14.88 -11.68
C LYS A 127 5.75 13.89 -10.92
N VAL A 128 4.44 14.13 -10.89
CA VAL A 128 3.47 13.23 -10.24
C VAL A 128 3.50 11.85 -10.90
N LEU A 129 3.44 11.78 -12.23
CA LEU A 129 3.49 10.51 -12.97
C LEU A 129 4.85 9.80 -12.80
N ALA A 130 5.96 10.56 -12.81
CA ALA A 130 7.29 10.03 -12.57
C ALA A 130 7.44 9.40 -11.17
N ALA A 131 6.64 9.84 -10.18
CA ALA A 131 6.60 9.22 -8.86
C ALA A 131 5.60 8.06 -8.75
N VAL A 132 4.42 8.20 -9.36
CA VAL A 132 3.33 7.21 -9.26
C VAL A 132 3.63 5.94 -10.04
N ILE A 133 4.16 6.06 -11.27
CA ILE A 133 4.40 4.89 -12.13
C ILE A 133 5.39 3.91 -11.47
N PRO A 134 6.58 4.33 -11.01
CA PRO A 134 7.48 3.43 -10.30
C PRO A 134 6.88 2.84 -9.03
N ALA A 135 6.11 3.62 -8.27
CA ALA A 135 5.46 3.15 -7.04
C ALA A 135 4.45 2.01 -7.31
N ILE A 136 3.66 2.13 -8.38
CA ILE A 136 2.73 1.08 -8.80
C ILE A 136 3.50 -0.17 -9.26
N ILE A 137 4.52 0.00 -10.10
CA ILE A 137 5.33 -1.13 -10.62
C ILE A 137 6.00 -1.89 -9.47
N LEU A 138 6.62 -1.19 -8.52
CA LEU A 138 7.26 -1.83 -7.35
C LEU A 138 6.24 -2.53 -6.46
N SER A 139 5.04 -1.96 -6.32
CA SER A 139 3.95 -2.61 -5.59
C SER A 139 3.50 -3.89 -6.30
N TRP A 140 3.28 -3.86 -7.62
CA TRP A 140 2.94 -5.03 -8.42
C TRP A 140 4.01 -6.12 -8.40
N LEU A 141 5.29 -5.75 -8.41
CA LEU A 141 6.38 -6.69 -8.21
C LEU A 141 6.25 -7.39 -6.84
N THR A 142 5.95 -6.63 -5.80
CA THR A 142 5.74 -7.15 -4.44
C THR A 142 4.53 -8.09 -4.38
N TYR A 143 3.41 -7.74 -5.03
CA TYR A 143 2.26 -8.63 -5.17
C TYR A 143 2.61 -9.92 -5.93
N PHE A 144 3.37 -9.83 -7.01
CA PHE A 144 3.77 -10.98 -7.79
C PHE A 144 4.64 -11.95 -6.98
N VAL A 145 5.65 -11.43 -6.27
CA VAL A 145 6.46 -12.22 -5.34
C VAL A 145 5.57 -12.88 -4.28
N TYR A 146 4.63 -12.14 -3.70
CA TYR A 146 3.70 -12.67 -2.72
C TYR A 146 2.82 -13.81 -3.27
N ILE A 147 2.27 -13.65 -4.48
CA ILE A 147 1.47 -14.69 -5.16
C ILE A 147 2.28 -15.98 -5.29
N VAL A 148 3.53 -15.88 -5.72
CA VAL A 148 4.41 -17.04 -5.88
C VAL A 148 4.72 -17.68 -4.53
N VAL A 149 5.15 -16.88 -3.55
CA VAL A 149 5.55 -17.39 -2.23
C VAL A 149 4.38 -18.01 -1.49
N VAL A 150 3.20 -17.39 -1.48
CA VAL A 150 2.05 -17.93 -0.73
C VAL A 150 1.59 -19.26 -1.31
N ASN A 151 1.56 -19.41 -2.65
CA ASN A 151 1.20 -20.67 -3.27
C ASN A 151 2.25 -21.76 -3.00
N ILE A 152 3.55 -21.43 -3.05
CA ILE A 152 4.62 -22.41 -2.73
C ILE A 152 4.55 -22.81 -1.26
N ALA A 153 4.48 -21.84 -0.34
CA ALA A 153 4.52 -22.08 1.09
C ALA A 153 3.30 -22.87 1.60
N SER A 154 2.13 -22.66 1.01
CA SER A 154 0.90 -23.34 1.38
C SER A 154 0.59 -24.59 0.53
N TYR A 155 1.40 -24.90 -0.49
CA TYR A 155 1.16 -26.03 -1.40
C TYR A 155 1.06 -27.36 -0.64
N GLY A 156 1.91 -27.57 0.36
CA GLY A 156 1.89 -28.80 1.17
C GLY A 156 0.57 -29.05 1.89
N LEU A 157 -0.14 -27.98 2.28
CA LEU A 157 -1.40 -28.06 3.03
C LEU A 157 -2.63 -28.05 2.11
N LEU A 158 -2.63 -27.20 1.09
CA LEU A 158 -3.80 -27.00 0.21
C LEU A 158 -3.77 -27.87 -1.05
N GLN A 159 -2.60 -28.41 -1.42
CA GLN A 159 -2.38 -29.30 -2.58
C GLN A 159 -2.93 -28.76 -3.91
N ARG A 160 -3.10 -27.43 -4.01
CA ARG A 160 -3.59 -26.72 -5.20
C ARG A 160 -3.10 -25.28 -5.20
N ILE A 161 -3.04 -24.69 -6.40
CA ILE A 161 -2.89 -23.25 -6.56
C ILE A 161 -4.24 -22.60 -6.26
N TRP A 162 -4.31 -21.78 -5.22
CA TRP A 162 -5.55 -21.19 -4.72
C TRP A 162 -5.55 -19.66 -4.74
N PHE A 163 -4.36 -19.04 -4.83
CA PHE A 163 -4.18 -17.60 -4.79
C PHE A 163 -3.66 -17.08 -6.15
N PRO A 164 -4.05 -15.89 -6.64
CA PRO A 164 -4.84 -14.84 -5.99
C PRO A 164 -6.36 -15.07 -5.98
N LEU A 165 -7.01 -14.65 -4.89
CA LEU A 165 -8.47 -14.60 -4.80
C LEU A 165 -9.05 -13.46 -5.67
N PRO A 166 -10.33 -13.53 -6.07
CA PRO A 166 -10.98 -12.48 -6.87
C PRO A 166 -10.87 -11.06 -6.30
N THR A 167 -10.80 -10.93 -4.97
CA THR A 167 -10.66 -9.65 -4.25
C THR A 167 -9.31 -8.96 -4.48
N TRP A 168 -8.27 -9.71 -4.83
CA TRP A 168 -6.92 -9.16 -5.03
C TRP A 168 -6.77 -8.44 -6.37
N TRP A 169 -7.55 -8.79 -7.39
CA TRP A 169 -7.53 -8.09 -8.67
C TRP A 169 -7.89 -6.61 -8.54
N PRO A 170 -9.05 -6.21 -7.96
CA PRO A 170 -9.33 -4.79 -7.74
C PRO A 170 -8.38 -4.18 -6.69
N LEU A 171 -7.87 -4.95 -5.73
CA LEU A 171 -6.87 -4.42 -4.81
C LEU A 171 -5.57 -4.00 -5.53
N MET A 172 -5.10 -4.82 -6.46
CA MET A 172 -3.90 -4.59 -7.27
C MET A 172 -4.11 -3.52 -8.34
N PHE A 173 -5.22 -3.55 -9.07
CA PHE A 173 -5.40 -2.68 -10.26
C PHE A 173 -6.26 -1.44 -9.99
N TRP A 174 -6.99 -1.39 -8.88
CA TRP A 174 -7.85 -0.26 -8.51
C TRP A 174 -7.35 0.48 -7.26
N LEU A 175 -7.22 -0.20 -6.13
CA LEU A 175 -6.78 0.43 -4.88
C LEU A 175 -5.31 0.83 -4.90
N THR A 176 -4.43 -0.03 -5.39
CA THR A 176 -2.97 0.24 -5.38
C THR A 176 -2.63 1.53 -6.14
N PRO A 177 -3.13 1.77 -7.37
CA PRO A 177 -2.96 3.07 -8.03
C PRO A 177 -3.59 4.23 -7.26
N ALA A 178 -4.80 4.05 -6.70
CA ALA A 178 -5.47 5.09 -5.92
C ALA A 178 -4.63 5.53 -4.70
N PHE A 179 -4.05 4.57 -3.98
CA PHE A 179 -3.18 4.84 -2.84
C PHE A 179 -1.82 5.44 -3.24
N ALA A 180 -1.25 5.06 -4.40
CA ALA A 180 -0.05 5.70 -4.92
C ALA A 180 -0.30 7.18 -5.25
N VAL A 181 -1.44 7.48 -5.88
CA VAL A 181 -1.86 8.86 -6.18
C VAL A 181 -2.16 9.65 -4.89
N LEU A 182 -2.74 8.99 -3.88
CA LEU A 182 -2.98 9.61 -2.58
C LEU A 182 -1.68 10.02 -1.90
N GLY A 183 -0.71 9.11 -1.86
CA GLY A 183 0.60 9.35 -1.27
C GLY A 183 1.28 10.58 -1.88
N ILE A 184 1.42 10.60 -3.21
CA ILE A 184 2.05 11.73 -3.90
C ILE A 184 1.28 13.04 -3.73
N SER A 185 -0.06 13.02 -3.78
CA SER A 185 -0.88 14.23 -3.67
C SER A 185 -0.71 14.88 -2.30
N VAL A 186 -0.67 14.06 -1.25
CA VAL A 186 -0.42 14.53 0.11
C VAL A 186 1.04 14.98 0.29
N THR A 187 2.02 14.26 -0.26
CA THR A 187 3.42 14.70 -0.25
C THR A 187 3.59 16.07 -0.88
N VAL A 188 2.94 16.32 -2.02
CA VAL A 188 2.95 17.63 -2.69
C VAL A 188 2.39 18.70 -1.77
N MET A 189 1.25 18.47 -1.12
CA MET A 189 0.65 19.46 -0.21
C MET A 189 1.54 19.74 1.01
N ILE A 190 2.17 18.70 1.56
CA ILE A 190 3.10 18.81 2.69
C ILE A 190 4.39 19.52 2.27
N SER A 191 4.85 19.31 1.04
CA SER A 191 6.09 19.91 0.51
C SER A 191 6.08 21.44 0.59
N ALA A 192 4.90 22.08 0.52
CA ALA A 192 4.76 23.53 0.66
C ALA A 192 5.00 24.05 2.10
N ARG A 193 4.93 23.17 3.10
CA ARG A 193 5.01 23.52 4.53
C ARG A 193 6.32 23.11 5.20
N VAL A 194 6.91 22.01 4.76
CA VAL A 194 8.14 21.43 5.31
C VAL A 194 9.37 21.92 4.57
N LYS A 195 10.55 21.82 5.19
CA LYS A 195 11.81 22.23 4.53
C LYS A 195 12.73 21.07 4.17
N THR A 196 12.59 19.93 4.85
CA THR A 196 13.50 18.78 4.71
C THR A 196 12.80 17.57 4.14
N PHE A 197 13.54 16.74 3.40
CA PHE A 197 13.04 15.47 2.88
C PHE A 197 12.42 14.61 3.99
N MET A 198 13.12 14.45 5.13
CA MET A 198 12.73 13.50 6.17
C MET A 198 11.41 13.89 6.84
N GLU A 199 11.19 15.19 7.03
CA GLU A 199 9.93 15.73 7.55
C GLU A 199 8.76 15.45 6.58
N ALA A 200 8.98 15.66 5.28
CA ALA A 200 7.98 15.35 4.25
C ALA A 200 7.62 13.86 4.21
N TYR A 201 8.65 13.00 4.29
CA TYR A 201 8.52 11.55 4.29
C TYR A 201 7.76 11.05 5.53
N GLN A 202 8.10 11.52 6.73
CA GLN A 202 7.41 11.11 7.97
C GLN A 202 5.95 11.58 8.02
N LEU A 203 5.70 12.84 7.64
CA LEU A 203 4.33 13.36 7.63
C LEU A 203 3.47 12.67 6.57
N THR A 204 4.00 12.36 5.38
CA THR A 204 3.26 11.55 4.40
C THR A 204 3.11 10.10 4.90
N GLY A 205 4.12 9.56 5.58
CA GLY A 205 4.08 8.23 6.20
C GLY A 205 2.97 8.07 7.23
N SER A 206 2.47 9.15 7.83
CA SER A 206 1.29 9.11 8.70
C SER A 206 0.02 8.58 8.02
N LEU A 207 -0.06 8.63 6.68
CA LEU A 207 -1.16 8.04 5.92
C LEU A 207 -1.30 6.52 6.09
N VAL A 208 -0.26 5.85 6.62
CA VAL A 208 -0.35 4.45 7.03
C VAL A 208 -1.49 4.22 8.02
N VAL A 209 -1.89 5.23 8.81
CA VAL A 209 -3.06 5.15 9.70
C VAL A 209 -4.35 4.82 8.94
N ILE A 210 -4.52 5.27 7.69
CA ILE A 210 -5.68 4.91 6.86
C ILE A 210 -5.69 3.40 6.60
N VAL A 211 -4.53 2.84 6.28
CA VAL A 211 -4.38 1.39 6.06
C VAL A 211 -4.62 0.63 7.36
N LEU A 212 -4.08 1.09 8.48
CA LEU A 212 -4.33 0.49 9.79
C LEU A 212 -5.82 0.55 10.16
N GLY A 213 -6.54 1.62 9.79
CA GLY A 213 -7.98 1.71 9.95
C GLY A 213 -8.72 0.59 9.20
N LEU A 214 -8.29 0.24 7.99
CA LEU A 214 -8.85 -0.89 7.24
C LEU A 214 -8.55 -2.24 7.93
N VAL A 215 -7.36 -2.41 8.49
CA VAL A 215 -6.98 -3.61 9.24
C VAL A 215 -7.81 -3.75 10.51
N LEU A 216 -7.94 -2.68 11.29
CA LEU A 216 -8.78 -2.65 12.50
C LEU A 216 -10.25 -2.90 12.17
N GLY A 217 -10.73 -2.37 11.04
CA GLY A 217 -12.06 -2.67 10.53
C GLY A 217 -12.28 -4.15 10.25
N GLN A 218 -11.27 -4.84 9.70
CA GLN A 218 -11.33 -6.29 9.48
C GLN A 218 -11.29 -7.09 10.78
N ILE A 219 -10.35 -6.77 11.68
CA ILE A 219 -10.21 -7.47 12.96
C ILE A 219 -11.45 -7.31 13.83
N SER A 220 -12.09 -6.14 13.81
CA SER A 220 -13.35 -5.89 14.53
C SER A 220 -14.57 -6.55 13.90
N GLY A 221 -14.45 -7.12 12.69
CA GLY A 221 -15.56 -7.68 11.93
C GLY A 221 -16.54 -6.65 11.35
N VAL A 222 -16.26 -5.35 11.50
CA VAL A 222 -17.10 -4.26 10.97
C VAL A 222 -16.93 -4.12 9.45
N LEU A 223 -15.75 -4.46 8.93
CA LEU A 223 -15.39 -4.30 7.53
C LEU A 223 -14.86 -5.61 6.96
N PHE A 224 -15.43 -6.09 5.86
CA PHE A 224 -14.87 -7.20 5.10
C PHE A 224 -14.46 -6.73 3.70
N LEU A 225 -13.21 -6.98 3.32
CA LEU A 225 -12.66 -6.60 2.01
C LEU A 225 -13.08 -7.58 0.91
N GLY A 226 -14.38 -7.61 0.62
CA GLY A 226 -14.91 -8.22 -0.60
C GLY A 226 -14.69 -7.34 -1.83
N VAL A 227 -14.94 -7.88 -3.03
CA VAL A 227 -14.79 -7.16 -4.30
C VAL A 227 -15.59 -5.85 -4.30
N GLY A 228 -16.85 -5.88 -3.87
CA GLY A 228 -17.71 -4.69 -3.82
C GLY A 228 -17.19 -3.62 -2.84
N THR A 229 -16.78 -4.03 -1.63
CA THR A 229 -16.22 -3.12 -0.62
C THR A 229 -14.92 -2.48 -1.10
N VAL A 230 -14.02 -3.27 -1.71
CA VAL A 230 -12.76 -2.80 -2.28
C VAL A 230 -12.99 -1.77 -3.39
N MET A 231 -13.95 -2.02 -4.27
CA MET A 231 -14.34 -1.08 -5.32
C MET A 231 -14.87 0.23 -4.74
N LEU A 232 -15.75 0.15 -3.74
CA LEU A 232 -16.33 1.33 -3.06
C LEU A 232 -15.26 2.16 -2.35
N ILE A 233 -14.38 1.53 -1.56
CA ILE A 233 -13.26 2.22 -0.90
C ILE A 233 -12.39 2.89 -1.96
N GLY A 234 -12.08 2.20 -3.06
CA GLY A 234 -11.27 2.78 -4.12
C GLY A 234 -11.94 3.97 -4.79
N THR A 235 -13.25 3.93 -5.04
CA THR A 235 -14.00 5.07 -5.55
C THR A 235 -13.92 6.27 -4.60
N VAL A 236 -14.08 6.06 -3.29
CA VAL A 236 -13.94 7.14 -2.30
C VAL A 236 -12.54 7.75 -2.34
N ILE A 237 -11.49 6.91 -2.40
CA ILE A 237 -10.10 7.40 -2.46
C ILE A 237 -9.84 8.15 -3.78
N TRP A 238 -10.38 7.68 -4.91
CA TRP A 238 -10.27 8.40 -6.18
C TRP A 238 -10.95 9.76 -6.15
N ILE A 239 -12.11 9.88 -5.50
CA ILE A 239 -12.77 11.18 -5.30
C ILE A 239 -11.88 12.09 -4.45
N VAL A 240 -11.32 11.57 -3.34
CA VAL A 240 -10.37 12.32 -2.50
C VAL A 240 -9.16 12.77 -3.31
N ASN A 241 -8.59 11.89 -4.14
CA ASN A 241 -7.47 12.22 -5.02
C ASN A 241 -7.81 13.34 -6.00
N ALA A 242 -8.98 13.30 -6.64
CA ALA A 242 -9.41 14.35 -7.54
C ALA A 242 -9.46 15.72 -6.83
N VAL A 243 -9.98 15.75 -5.60
CA VAL A 243 -9.99 16.96 -4.76
C VAL A 243 -8.57 17.40 -4.39
N LEU A 244 -7.72 16.48 -3.92
CA LEU A 244 -6.35 16.81 -3.51
C LEU A 244 -5.49 17.31 -4.67
N ILE A 245 -5.61 16.70 -5.86
CA ILE A 245 -4.92 17.15 -7.07
C ILE A 245 -5.41 18.55 -7.46
N HIS A 246 -6.71 18.80 -7.44
CA HIS A 246 -7.27 20.12 -7.72
C HIS A 246 -6.76 21.19 -6.75
N LEU A 247 -6.73 20.89 -5.45
CA LEU A 247 -6.16 21.78 -4.43
C LEU A 247 -4.66 21.98 -4.60
N SER A 248 -3.92 20.93 -4.96
CA SER A 248 -2.47 20.98 -5.18
C SER A 248 -2.14 21.91 -6.35
N ILE A 249 -2.83 21.77 -7.48
CA ILE A 249 -2.68 22.63 -8.65
C ILE A 249 -2.99 24.10 -8.31
N ARG A 250 -4.10 24.35 -7.61
CA ARG A 250 -4.50 25.72 -7.25
C ARG A 250 -3.49 26.42 -6.33
N ASN A 251 -2.86 25.64 -5.44
CA ASN A 251 -1.83 26.12 -4.53
C ASN A 251 -0.44 26.19 -5.18
N PHE A 252 -0.22 25.48 -6.29
CA PHE A 252 1.02 25.49 -7.05
C PHE A 252 1.09 26.73 -7.96
N LYS A 253 1.39 27.90 -7.38
CA LYS A 253 1.76 29.10 -8.13
C LYS A 253 3.28 29.31 -8.03
N ARG A 254 3.99 29.40 -9.16
CA ARG A 254 5.45 29.74 -9.21
C ARG A 254 5.80 30.93 -8.29
N SER A 255 4.91 31.91 -8.18
CA SER A 255 5.10 33.12 -7.37
C SER A 255 5.17 32.88 -5.86
N SER A 256 4.61 31.79 -5.31
CA SER A 256 4.70 31.51 -3.86
C SER A 256 5.94 30.70 -3.48
N LEU A 257 6.61 30.08 -4.46
CA LEU A 257 7.92 29.44 -4.26
C LEU A 257 9.04 30.48 -4.19
N ILE A 258 8.89 31.62 -4.87
CA ILE A 258 9.86 32.72 -4.89
C ILE A 258 9.82 33.54 -3.59
N ALA A 259 8.66 33.69 -2.94
CA ALA A 259 8.53 34.49 -1.72
C ALA A 259 9.09 33.84 -0.44
N LYS A 260 9.67 32.63 -0.54
CA LYS A 260 10.17 31.84 0.60
C LYS A 260 11.60 31.28 0.41
N LEU A 261 12.28 31.67 -0.66
CA LEU A 261 13.74 31.60 -0.77
C LEU A 261 14.36 32.75 0.05
#